data_AF-M1V4F5-F1
#
_entry.id   AF-M1V4F5-F1
#
_cell.length_a   1.000
_cell.length_b   1.000
_cell.length_c   1.000
_cell.angle_alpha   90.00
_cell.angle_beta   90.00
_cell.angle_gamma   90.00
#
_symmetry.space_group_name_H-M   'P 1'
#
loop_
_entity.id
_entity.type
_entity.pdbx_description
1 polymer ?
#
loop_
_entity_poly.entity_id
_entity_poly.type
_entity_poly.pdbx_seq_one_letter_code
_entity_poly.pdbx_strand_id
1 'polypeptide(L)'
;FIGADTAATQHFFDEINEYGWDLGGAGPCVRTAMSCVGAARCEMSCTNELKAHRMLANNFVDDVHRPALPYKFKFKVSGCANDCQNAIERSDFAVLGTWRDDMKVDQDEVKAYVKAKGRQYIIDNVITRCPTQALSLNDDDSLAVNNRD
;
A
#
# COMPACT_ATOMS: atom_id res chain seq x y z
N PHE A 1 -1.91 -4.27 -23.94
CA PHE A 1 -2.06 -4.62 -25.36
C PHE A 1 -1.99 -6.12 -25.51
N ILE A 2 -2.95 -6.75 -26.20
CA ILE A 2 -3.03 -8.21 -26.37
C ILE A 2 -3.17 -8.50 -27.86
N GLY A 3 -2.14 -9.15 -28.44
CA GLY A 3 -2.11 -9.55 -29.85
C GLY A 3 -1.41 -8.52 -30.75
N ALA A 4 -0.29 -8.93 -31.33
CA ALA A 4 0.43 -8.27 -32.41
C ALA A 4 1.24 -9.34 -33.16
N ASP A 5 1.50 -9.13 -34.44
CA ASP A 5 2.51 -9.92 -35.15
C ASP A 5 3.91 -9.31 -34.93
N THR A 6 4.95 -10.05 -35.33
CA THR A 6 6.34 -9.60 -35.16
C THR A 6 6.62 -8.30 -35.93
N ALA A 7 6.02 -8.12 -37.11
CA ALA A 7 6.24 -6.95 -37.94
C ALA A 7 5.66 -5.67 -37.30
N ALA A 8 4.53 -5.79 -36.61
CA ALA A 8 3.86 -4.68 -35.94
C ALA A 8 4.53 -4.27 -34.61
N THR A 9 5.41 -5.09 -34.04
CA THR A 9 5.89 -4.90 -32.65
C THR A 9 6.67 -3.58 -32.46
N GLN A 10 7.59 -3.25 -33.37
CA GLN A 10 8.37 -2.02 -33.27
C GLN A 10 7.51 -0.78 -33.56
N HIS A 11 6.69 -0.82 -34.61
CA HIS A 11 5.78 0.28 -34.96
C HIS A 11 4.83 0.61 -33.81
N PHE A 12 4.30 -0.43 -33.15
CA PHE A 12 3.47 -0.27 -31.98
C PHE A 12 4.22 0.37 -30.81
N PHE A 13 5.47 -0.04 -30.55
CA PHE A 13 6.29 0.58 -29.51
C PHE A 13 6.56 2.06 -29.79
N ASP A 14 6.94 2.39 -31.03
CA ASP A 14 7.24 3.77 -31.41
C ASP A 14 6.02 4.68 -31.19
N GLU A 15 4.82 4.21 -31.55
CA GLU A 15 3.56 4.92 -31.34
C GLU A 15 3.31 5.18 -29.84
N ILE A 16 3.34 4.15 -28.97
CA ILE A 16 3.10 4.35 -27.53
C ILE A 16 4.17 5.21 -26.86
N ASN A 17 5.40 5.16 -27.37
CA ASN A 17 6.50 5.97 -26.86
C ASN A 17 6.33 7.45 -27.20
N GLU A 18 5.79 7.76 -28.38
CA GLU A 18 5.41 9.13 -28.76
C GLU A 18 4.30 9.68 -27.84
N TYR A 19 3.38 8.82 -27.36
CA TYR A 19 2.40 9.18 -26.32
C TYR A 19 3.00 9.33 -24.90
N GLY A 20 4.30 9.11 -24.73
CA GLY A 20 5.01 9.21 -23.45
C GLY A 20 4.95 7.96 -22.56
N TRP A 21 4.54 6.82 -23.12
CA TRP A 21 4.55 5.53 -22.42
C TRP A 21 5.78 4.70 -22.76
N ASP A 22 6.26 3.96 -21.78
CA ASP A 22 7.34 2.98 -21.96
C ASP A 22 6.81 1.56 -21.76
N LEU A 23 7.58 0.56 -22.18
CA LEU A 23 7.28 -0.85 -21.96
C LEU A 23 7.51 -1.23 -20.50
N GLY A 24 6.70 -2.18 -20.02
CA GLY A 24 6.93 -2.85 -18.75
C GLY A 24 8.04 -3.91 -18.83
N GLY A 25 8.46 -4.42 -17.67
CA GLY A 25 9.50 -5.45 -17.59
C GLY A 25 8.96 -6.87 -17.72
N ALA A 26 9.66 -7.72 -18.48
CA ALA A 26 9.41 -9.15 -18.58
C ALA A 26 10.73 -9.94 -18.67
N GLY A 27 10.75 -11.15 -18.12
CA GLY A 27 11.96 -11.98 -18.03
C GLY A 27 12.63 -11.93 -16.64
N PRO A 28 13.92 -12.32 -16.55
CA PRO A 28 14.72 -12.28 -15.33
C PRO A 28 15.27 -10.86 -15.08
N CYS A 29 14.34 -9.96 -14.78
CA CYS A 29 14.57 -8.53 -14.65
C CYS A 29 13.69 -7.96 -13.53
N VAL A 30 13.85 -6.66 -13.21
CA VAL A 30 12.87 -5.93 -12.40
C VAL A 30 11.57 -5.81 -13.20
N ARG A 31 10.46 -6.23 -12.61
CA ARG A 31 9.13 -6.11 -13.24
C ARG A 31 8.54 -4.74 -12.92
N THR A 32 7.51 -4.38 -13.68
CA THR A 32 6.69 -3.19 -13.41
C THR A 32 6.27 -3.14 -11.94
N ALA A 33 6.67 -2.08 -11.26
CA ALA A 33 6.31 -1.80 -9.87
C ALA A 33 4.84 -1.38 -9.78
N MET A 34 4.24 -1.49 -8.59
CA MET A 34 2.86 -1.09 -8.34
C MET A 34 2.70 -0.55 -6.92
N SER A 35 1.72 0.34 -6.71
CA SER A 35 1.35 0.87 -5.40
C SER A 35 -0.16 0.95 -5.23
N CYS A 36 -0.65 0.93 -3.98
CA CYS A 36 -2.03 1.30 -3.71
C CYS A 36 -2.29 2.79 -4.03
N VAL A 37 -3.57 3.21 -4.04
CA VAL A 37 -3.94 4.61 -4.29
C VAL A 37 -3.34 5.57 -3.27
N GLY A 38 -3.23 5.11 -2.02
CA GLY A 38 -2.43 5.76 -1.01
C GLY A 38 -2.81 7.20 -0.71
N ALA A 39 -1.82 8.04 -0.43
CA ALA A 39 -1.97 9.45 -0.07
C ALA A 39 -2.76 10.29 -1.09
N ALA A 40 -2.98 9.80 -2.31
CA ALA A 40 -3.85 10.48 -3.27
C ALA A 40 -5.31 10.50 -2.83
N ARG A 41 -5.78 9.49 -2.06
CA ARG A 41 -7.19 9.38 -1.66
C ARG A 41 -7.44 8.46 -0.44
N CYS A 42 -6.47 8.26 0.43
CA CYS A 42 -6.60 7.44 1.63
C CYS A 42 -5.98 8.15 2.83
N GLU A 43 -6.79 8.38 3.85
CA GLU A 43 -6.46 8.98 5.14
C GLU A 43 -5.58 8.08 6.02
N MET A 44 -5.52 6.79 5.72
CA MET A 44 -4.72 5.79 6.44
C MET A 44 -3.28 5.66 5.91
N SER A 45 -2.90 6.46 4.90
CA SER A 45 -1.60 6.39 4.26
C SER A 45 -0.48 6.90 5.17
N CYS A 46 0.56 6.07 5.40
CA CYS A 46 1.74 6.42 6.20
C CYS A 46 2.99 6.66 5.36
N THR A 47 2.86 6.70 4.03
CA THR A 47 3.97 6.91 3.09
C THR A 47 3.42 7.55 1.83
N ASN A 48 4.17 8.39 1.15
CA ASN A 48 3.77 8.83 -0.20
C ASN A 48 4.07 7.70 -1.20
N GLU A 49 3.11 6.81 -1.42
CA GLU A 49 3.25 5.56 -2.18
C GLU A 49 3.53 5.84 -3.64
N LEU A 50 2.82 6.81 -4.25
CA LEU A 50 3.03 7.20 -5.65
C LEU A 50 4.45 7.73 -5.87
N LYS A 51 4.98 8.52 -4.93
CA LYS A 51 6.37 8.99 -5.00
C LYS A 51 7.36 7.86 -4.80
N ALA A 52 7.16 7.01 -3.80
CA ALA A 52 8.06 5.88 -3.53
C ALA A 52 8.09 4.89 -4.71
N HIS A 53 6.93 4.53 -5.24
CA HIS A 53 6.77 3.74 -6.45
C HIS A 53 7.51 4.38 -7.63
N ARG A 54 7.26 5.65 -7.94
CA ARG A 54 7.92 6.33 -9.07
C ARG A 54 9.44 6.37 -8.92
N MET A 55 9.96 6.60 -7.71
CA MET A 55 11.41 6.58 -7.47
C MET A 55 12.00 5.18 -7.68
N LEU A 56 11.34 4.13 -7.19
CA LEU A 56 11.77 2.75 -7.44
C LEU A 56 11.72 2.41 -8.93
N ALA A 57 10.63 2.73 -9.63
CA ALA A 57 10.53 2.44 -11.06
C ALA A 57 11.59 3.17 -11.90
N ASN A 58 11.80 4.46 -11.65
CA ASN A 58 12.69 5.27 -12.48
C ASN A 58 14.18 5.04 -12.18
N ASN A 59 14.55 4.69 -10.95
CA ASN A 59 15.95 4.41 -10.60
C ASN A 59 16.43 3.03 -11.11
N PHE A 60 15.51 2.11 -11.38
CA PHE A 60 15.80 0.75 -11.84
C PHE A 60 15.36 0.52 -13.30
N VAL A 61 15.23 1.59 -14.10
CA VAL A 61 14.74 1.48 -15.49
C VAL A 61 15.60 0.55 -16.35
N ASP A 62 16.93 0.57 -16.16
CA ASP A 62 17.85 -0.33 -16.87
C ASP A 62 17.56 -1.80 -16.54
N ASP A 63 17.42 -2.12 -15.25
CA ASP A 63 17.08 -3.45 -14.77
C ASP A 63 15.65 -3.87 -15.13
N VAL A 64 14.78 -2.95 -15.57
CA VAL A 64 13.44 -3.28 -16.11
C VAL A 64 13.54 -3.75 -17.56
N HIS A 65 14.29 -3.04 -18.39
CA HIS A 65 14.37 -3.28 -19.83
C HIS A 65 15.46 -4.25 -20.25
N ARG A 66 16.52 -4.43 -19.46
CA ARG A 66 17.68 -5.27 -19.78
C ARG A 66 17.82 -6.38 -18.74
N PRO A 67 17.31 -7.60 -19.01
CA PRO A 67 17.35 -8.69 -18.05
C PRO A 67 18.79 -9.08 -17.66
N ALA A 68 19.18 -8.70 -16.44
CA ALA A 68 20.51 -8.95 -15.87
C ALA A 68 20.47 -9.73 -14.54
N LEU A 69 19.27 -10.02 -14.01
CA LEU A 69 19.10 -10.70 -12.72
C LEU A 69 19.07 -12.23 -12.89
N PRO A 70 19.32 -13.01 -11.83
CA PRO A 70 19.17 -14.47 -11.88
C PRO A 70 17.73 -14.92 -12.16
N TYR A 71 16.74 -14.14 -11.71
CA TYR A 71 15.32 -14.35 -12.00
C TYR A 71 14.53 -13.05 -11.86
N LYS A 72 13.19 -13.12 -11.94
CA LYS A 72 12.32 -11.93 -11.80
C LYS A 72 12.43 -11.31 -10.41
N PHE A 73 12.34 -9.98 -10.35
CA PHE A 73 12.27 -9.22 -9.11
C PHE A 73 11.13 -8.19 -9.17
N LYS A 74 10.43 -7.93 -8.07
CA LYS A 74 9.25 -7.05 -8.04
C LYS A 74 9.30 -6.12 -6.84
N PHE A 75 8.99 -4.84 -7.09
CA PHE A 75 8.68 -3.86 -6.06
C PHE A 75 7.18 -3.68 -5.92
N LYS A 76 6.68 -3.65 -4.68
CA LYS A 76 5.32 -3.19 -4.39
C LYS A 76 5.26 -2.32 -3.13
N VAL A 77 4.38 -1.32 -3.17
CA VAL A 77 4.24 -0.34 -2.10
C VAL A 77 2.79 -0.28 -1.61
N SER A 78 2.60 -0.46 -0.31
CA SER A 78 1.34 -0.27 0.39
C SER A 78 1.50 0.77 1.49
N GLY A 79 0.56 1.70 1.57
CA GLY A 79 0.59 2.83 2.50
C GLY A 79 0.46 2.47 3.97
N CYS A 80 -0.14 1.33 4.27
CA CYS A 80 -0.41 0.86 5.63
C CYS A 80 -0.54 -0.66 5.67
N ALA A 81 -0.75 -1.21 6.86
CA ALA A 81 -0.86 -2.65 7.10
C ALA A 81 -2.09 -3.33 6.45
N ASN A 82 -3.07 -2.58 5.93
CA ASN A 82 -4.18 -3.15 5.14
C ASN A 82 -3.72 -3.74 3.81
N ASP A 83 -2.50 -3.39 3.36
CA ASP A 83 -1.82 -3.94 2.18
C ASP A 83 -2.69 -4.05 0.91
N CYS A 84 -3.39 -2.97 0.53
CA CYS A 84 -4.29 -2.99 -0.63
C CYS A 84 -3.61 -3.31 -1.97
N GLN A 85 -2.27 -3.14 -2.08
CA GLN A 85 -1.51 -3.54 -3.27
C GLN A 85 -1.15 -5.03 -3.27
N ASN A 86 -1.36 -5.71 -2.14
CA ASN A 86 -0.89 -7.05 -1.83
C ASN A 86 0.60 -7.16 -2.12
N ALA A 87 1.36 -6.30 -1.44
CA ALA A 87 2.80 -6.17 -1.57
C ALA A 87 3.51 -7.38 -0.94
N ILE A 88 3.10 -7.79 0.27
CA ILE A 88 3.80 -8.83 1.02
C ILE A 88 3.75 -10.20 0.32
N GLU A 89 2.64 -10.52 -0.36
CA GLU A 89 2.47 -11.83 -1.02
C GLU A 89 3.04 -11.85 -2.45
N ARG A 90 3.01 -10.70 -3.15
CA ARG A 90 3.19 -10.65 -4.61
C ARG A 90 4.36 -9.77 -5.05
N SER A 91 5.32 -9.50 -4.17
CA SER A 91 6.57 -8.83 -4.50
C SER A 91 7.77 -9.44 -3.79
N ASP A 92 8.95 -9.27 -4.37
CA ASP A 92 10.22 -9.71 -3.79
C ASP A 92 10.74 -8.65 -2.79
N PHE A 93 10.32 -7.39 -2.97
CA PHE A 93 10.57 -6.29 -2.05
C PHE A 93 9.27 -5.52 -1.79
N ALA A 94 8.74 -5.71 -0.58
CA ALA A 94 7.50 -5.10 -0.12
C ALA A 94 7.78 -3.90 0.80
N VAL A 95 7.22 -2.74 0.44
CA VAL A 95 7.20 -1.56 1.30
C VAL A 95 5.82 -1.45 1.92
N LEU A 96 5.72 -1.56 3.24
CA LEU A 96 4.49 -1.33 4.00
C LEU A 96 4.70 -0.14 4.92
N GLY A 97 3.92 0.91 4.71
CA GLY A 97 3.93 2.10 5.57
C GLY A 97 3.40 1.78 6.97
N THR A 98 3.96 2.47 7.96
CA THR A 98 3.51 2.40 9.35
C THR A 98 3.88 3.70 10.06
N TRP A 99 3.42 3.86 11.30
CA TRP A 99 3.82 4.93 12.22
C TRP A 99 4.52 4.35 13.44
N ARG A 100 5.09 5.23 14.27
CA ARG A 100 5.85 4.84 15.49
C ARG A 100 5.50 5.67 16.72
N ASP A 101 4.76 6.76 16.53
CA ASP A 101 4.16 7.55 17.59
C ASP A 101 2.80 6.98 18.01
N ASP A 102 2.11 7.69 18.90
CA ASP A 102 0.85 7.23 19.48
C ASP A 102 -0.33 7.39 18.50
N MET A 103 -1.28 6.44 18.55
CA MET A 103 -2.53 6.58 17.81
C MET A 103 -3.28 7.85 18.25
N LYS A 104 -3.65 8.69 17.27
CA LYS A 104 -4.44 9.91 17.52
C LYS A 104 -5.88 9.53 17.79
N VAL A 105 -6.42 9.96 18.93
CA VAL A 105 -7.79 9.67 19.36
C VAL A 105 -8.55 10.97 19.62
N ASP A 106 -9.65 11.16 18.90
CA ASP A 106 -10.62 12.20 19.20
C ASP A 106 -11.69 11.63 20.14
N GLN A 107 -11.67 12.04 21.40
CA GLN A 107 -12.56 11.50 22.43
C GLN A 107 -14.02 11.94 22.23
N ASP A 108 -14.26 13.08 21.59
CA ASP A 108 -15.63 13.55 21.33
C ASP A 108 -16.29 12.68 20.26
N GLU A 109 -15.55 12.34 19.20
CA GLU A 109 -16.01 11.40 18.16
C GLU A 109 -16.17 9.97 18.70
N VAL A 110 -15.26 9.51 19.59
CA VAL A 110 -15.41 8.21 20.26
C VAL A 110 -16.72 8.17 21.06
N LYS A 111 -16.98 9.18 21.90
CA LYS A 111 -18.19 9.25 22.72
C LYS A 111 -19.45 9.34 21.85
N ALA A 112 -19.41 10.09 20.75
CA ALA A 112 -20.50 10.14 19.77
C ALA A 112 -20.76 8.76 19.15
N TYR A 113 -19.71 8.03 18.78
CA TYR A 113 -19.82 6.69 18.19
C TYR A 113 -20.33 5.65 19.19
N VAL A 114 -19.85 5.68 20.45
CA VAL A 114 -20.36 4.85 21.55
C VAL A 114 -21.84 5.13 21.80
N LYS A 115 -22.26 6.40 21.83
CA LYS A 115 -23.68 6.78 21.98
C LYS A 115 -24.54 6.27 20.81
N ALA A 116 -24.02 6.29 19.59
CA ALA A 116 -24.74 5.85 18.40
C ALA A 116 -24.88 4.32 18.29
N LYS A 117 -23.86 3.56 18.73
CA LYS A 117 -23.81 2.09 18.58
C LYS A 117 -24.08 1.30 19.86
N GLY A 118 -23.92 1.93 21.02
CA GLY A 118 -23.95 1.30 22.34
C GLY A 118 -22.60 0.71 22.76
N ARG A 119 -22.31 0.74 24.06
CA ARG A 119 -21.04 0.23 24.65
C ARG A 119 -20.76 -1.23 24.26
N GLN A 120 -21.77 -2.10 24.32
CA GLN A 120 -21.64 -3.52 23.99
C GLN A 120 -21.09 -3.72 22.57
N TYR A 121 -21.57 -2.95 21.60
CA TYR A 121 -21.11 -3.04 20.21
C TYR A 121 -19.61 -2.70 20.09
N ILE A 122 -19.14 -1.67 20.79
CA ILE A 122 -17.74 -1.26 20.78
C ILE A 122 -16.86 -2.32 21.44
N ILE A 123 -17.32 -2.90 22.53
CA ILE A 123 -16.62 -4.00 23.22
C ILE A 123 -16.46 -5.19 22.27
N ASP A 124 -17.54 -5.64 21.62
CA ASP A 124 -17.55 -6.86 20.80
C ASP A 124 -16.84 -6.72 19.44
N ASN A 125 -16.71 -5.49 18.93
CA ASN A 125 -16.19 -5.25 17.58
C ASN A 125 -14.87 -4.49 17.52
N VAL A 126 -14.47 -3.79 18.59
CA VAL A 126 -13.22 -3.03 18.62
C VAL A 126 -12.32 -3.55 19.74
N ILE A 127 -12.78 -3.47 21.00
CA ILE A 127 -11.95 -3.76 22.17
C ILE A 127 -11.49 -5.23 22.18
N THR A 128 -12.44 -6.16 22.11
CA THR A 128 -12.15 -7.62 22.16
C THR A 128 -11.45 -8.14 20.91
N ARG A 129 -11.45 -7.37 19.82
CA ARG A 129 -10.78 -7.72 18.56
C ARG A 129 -9.38 -7.15 18.44
N CYS A 130 -8.95 -6.31 19.38
CA CYS A 130 -7.58 -5.83 19.43
C CYS A 130 -6.64 -7.03 19.70
N PRO A 131 -5.73 -7.37 18.77
CA PRO A 131 -4.92 -8.58 18.86
C PRO A 131 -3.97 -8.60 20.06
N THR A 132 -3.60 -7.42 20.58
CA THR A 132 -2.70 -7.25 21.73
C THR A 132 -3.42 -6.82 23.01
N GLN A 133 -4.76 -6.68 22.98
CA GLN A 133 -5.54 -6.16 24.11
C GLN A 133 -5.10 -4.76 24.58
N ALA A 134 -4.57 -3.96 23.65
CA ALA A 134 -4.06 -2.61 23.91
C ALA A 134 -5.15 -1.52 24.02
N LEU A 135 -6.42 -1.87 23.75
CA LEU A 135 -7.54 -0.93 23.78
C LEU A 135 -8.44 -1.19 24.99
N SER A 136 -8.92 -0.14 25.65
CA SER A 136 -9.95 -0.24 26.69
C SER A 136 -10.95 0.91 26.61
N LEU A 137 -12.20 0.63 26.97
CA LEU A 137 -13.27 1.62 27.05
C LEU A 137 -13.58 1.92 28.52
N ASN A 138 -13.34 3.15 28.95
CA ASN A 138 -13.54 3.58 30.33
C ASN A 138 -15.04 3.76 30.66
N ASP A 139 -15.36 3.93 31.94
CA ASP A 139 -16.75 4.14 32.40
C ASP A 139 -17.36 5.45 31.90
N ASP A 140 -16.52 6.45 31.57
CA ASP A 140 -16.94 7.74 31.01
C ASP A 140 -17.04 7.75 29.48
N ASP A 141 -17.04 6.56 28.86
CA ASP A 141 -17.05 6.32 27.40
C ASP A 141 -15.79 6.81 26.66
N SER A 142 -14.70 7.17 27.35
CA SER A 142 -13.42 7.47 26.68
C SER A 142 -12.66 6.19 26.27
N LEU A 143 -11.95 6.25 25.14
CA LEU A 143 -11.09 5.17 24.66
C LEU A 143 -9.65 5.39 25.14
N ALA A 144 -9.11 4.43 25.87
CA ALA A 144 -7.70 4.39 26.23
C ALA A 144 -6.94 3.42 25.31
N VAL A 145 -5.71 3.80 24.96
CA VAL A 145 -4.84 3.09 24.01
C VAL A 145 -3.46 2.94 24.64
N ASN A 146 -2.99 1.71 24.78
CA ASN A 146 -1.60 1.42 25.09
C ASN A 146 -0.80 1.25 23.79
N ASN A 147 0.02 2.24 23.45
CA ASN A 147 0.83 2.19 22.21
C ASN A 147 2.19 1.49 22.39
N ARG A 148 2.57 1.09 23.61
CA ARG A 148 3.95 0.69 23.94
C ARG A 148 4.12 -0.75 24.40
N ASP A 149 3.19 -1.24 25.21
CA ASP A 149 3.24 -2.60 25.77
C ASP A 149 2.37 -3.57 24.95
#